data_AF-A0A936A918-F1
#
_entry.id   AF-A0A936A918-F1
#
_cell.length_a   1.000
_cell.length_b   1.000
_cell.length_c   1.000
_cell.angle_alpha   90.00
_cell.angle_beta   90.00
_cell.angle_gamma   90.00
#
_symmetry.space_group_name_H-M   'P 1'
#
loop_
_entity.id
_entity.type
_entity.pdbx_description
1 polymer ?
#
loop_
_entity_poly.entity_id
_entity_poly.type
_entity_poly.pdbx_seq_one_letter_code
_entity_poly.pdbx_strand_id
1 'polypeptide(L)'
;MGADAQVIGIGKYTASIASALEYGPDGCSDIEEGAVVVTNVFLACTTTASRALAQAFGVDLLEFGRHHLDPQSAKLGELSSLFNEAEISSFLNLRAAGFSFYFIPNA
;
A
#
# COMPACT_ATOMS: atom_id res chain seq x y z
N MET A 1 -13.28 -12.14 -15.65
CA MET A 1 -11.95 -11.50 -15.70
C MET A 1 -12.09 -10.20 -14.94
N GLY A 2 -11.68 -10.19 -13.69
CA GLY A 2 -11.73 -8.99 -12.86
C GLY A 2 -10.39 -8.29 -12.94
N ALA A 3 -10.37 -6.98 -13.14
CA ALA A 3 -9.16 -6.19 -12.97
C ALA A 3 -8.79 -6.19 -11.49
N ASP A 4 -7.78 -6.97 -11.14
CA ASP A 4 -7.18 -6.96 -9.81
C ASP A 4 -6.31 -5.70 -9.69
N ALA A 5 -6.15 -5.16 -8.50
CA ALA A 5 -5.21 -4.06 -8.29
C ALA A 5 -4.55 -4.22 -6.93
N GLN A 6 -3.31 -3.74 -6.84
CA GLN A 6 -2.57 -3.74 -5.59
C GLN A 6 -1.89 -2.39 -5.38
N VAL A 7 -1.75 -2.01 -4.12
CA VAL A 7 -0.93 -0.88 -3.70
C VAL A 7 0.29 -1.43 -3.00
N ILE A 8 1.46 -1.07 -3.52
CA ILE A 8 2.74 -1.39 -2.91
C ILE A 8 3.33 -0.15 -2.26
N GLY A 9 4.03 -0.34 -1.14
CA GLY A 9 4.86 0.67 -0.50
C GLY A 9 6.32 0.36 -0.77
N ILE A 10 7.09 1.34 -1.21
CA ILE A 10 8.53 1.26 -1.43
C ILE A 10 9.21 2.28 -0.52
N GLY A 11 10.16 1.84 0.29
CA GLY A 11 10.83 2.71 1.23
C GLY A 11 12.02 2.03 1.90
N LYS A 12 12.66 2.75 2.81
CA LYS A 12 13.78 2.22 3.59
C LYS A 12 13.27 1.38 4.75
N TYR A 13 13.87 0.22 4.93
CA TYR A 13 13.60 -0.65 6.06
C TYR A 13 14.12 -0.03 7.36
N THR A 14 13.31 -0.15 8.40
CA THR A 14 13.64 0.27 9.77
C THR A 14 13.03 -0.76 10.71
N ALA A 15 13.69 -1.10 11.82
CA ALA A 15 13.16 -2.10 12.75
C ALA A 15 11.73 -1.77 13.25
N SER A 16 11.37 -0.49 13.34
CA SER A 16 10.03 -0.03 13.73
C SER A 16 8.92 -0.33 12.72
N ILE A 17 9.24 -0.50 11.43
CA ILE A 17 8.23 -0.84 10.41
C ILE A 17 8.10 -2.35 10.20
N ALA A 18 8.96 -3.17 10.81
CA ALA A 18 8.98 -4.61 10.59
C ALA A 18 7.64 -5.27 10.93
N SER A 19 6.95 -4.77 11.96
CA SER A 19 5.59 -5.20 12.34
C SER A 19 4.48 -4.74 11.39
N ALA A 20 4.77 -3.79 10.49
CA ALA A 20 3.85 -3.25 9.49
C ALA A 20 4.08 -3.82 8.08
N LEU A 21 5.09 -4.70 7.92
CA LEU A 21 5.37 -5.40 6.66
C LEU A 21 4.55 -6.69 6.55
N GLU A 22 4.24 -7.10 5.32
CA GLU A 22 3.45 -8.31 5.02
C GLU A 22 3.99 -9.58 5.70
N TYR A 23 5.32 -9.72 5.75
CA TYR A 23 6.01 -10.88 6.33
C TYR A 23 6.34 -10.73 7.83
N GLY A 24 5.99 -9.60 8.44
CA GLY A 24 6.31 -9.29 9.82
C GLY A 24 7.82 -9.20 10.10
N PRO A 25 8.21 -9.09 11.38
CA PRO A 25 9.61 -8.98 11.78
C PRO A 25 10.41 -10.26 11.51
N ASP A 26 9.75 -11.43 11.54
CA ASP A 26 10.42 -12.72 11.35
C ASP A 26 10.98 -12.86 9.92
N GLY A 27 10.20 -12.45 8.91
CA GLY A 27 10.61 -12.45 7.51
C GLY A 27 11.59 -11.34 7.13
N CYS A 28 11.80 -10.35 8.00
CA CYS A 28 12.73 -9.24 7.78
C CYS A 28 14.01 -9.34 8.64
N SER A 29 14.24 -10.47 9.30
CA SER A 29 15.38 -10.68 10.20
C SER A 29 16.75 -10.54 9.52
N ASP A 30 16.81 -10.74 8.20
CA ASP A 30 18.03 -10.65 7.38
C ASP A 30 18.18 -9.30 6.67
N ILE A 31 17.21 -8.39 6.81
CA ILE A 31 17.21 -7.11 6.12
C ILE A 31 17.97 -6.07 6.96
N GLU A 32 19.05 -5.53 6.40
CA GLU A 32 19.78 -4.42 7.01
C GLU A 32 18.91 -3.15 7.10
N GLU A 33 19.04 -2.42 8.21
CA GLU A 33 18.40 -1.11 8.36
C GLU A 33 18.88 -0.15 7.27
N GLY A 34 17.93 0.53 6.62
CA GLY A 34 18.19 1.40 5.48
C GLY A 34 18.12 0.70 4.11
N ALA A 35 17.99 -0.63 4.05
CA ALA A 35 17.76 -1.34 2.79
C ALA A 35 16.42 -0.93 2.17
N VAL A 36 16.35 -0.87 0.83
CA VAL A 36 15.10 -0.57 0.14
C VAL A 36 14.23 -1.82 0.14
N VAL A 37 13.06 -1.75 0.76
CA VAL A 37 12.08 -2.82 0.81
C VAL A 37 10.81 -2.44 0.07
N VAL A 38 10.17 -3.46 -0.49
CA VAL A 38 8.87 -3.36 -1.15
C VAL A 38 7.90 -4.23 -0.37
N THR A 39 6.76 -3.67 0.01
CA THR A 39 5.68 -4.41 0.69
C THR A 39 4.37 -4.16 -0.02
N ASN A 40 3.49 -5.16 -0.05
CA ASN A 40 2.10 -4.93 -0.40
C ASN A 40 1.41 -4.30 0.81
N VAL A 41 0.58 -3.31 0.55
CA VAL A 41 -0.14 -2.55 1.58
C VAL A 41 -1.63 -2.83 1.47
N PHE A 42 -2.15 -2.82 0.24
CA PHE A 42 -3.54 -3.13 -0.05
C PHE A 42 -3.63 -4.03 -1.26
N LEU A 43 -4.45 -5.08 -1.16
CA LEU A 43 -4.74 -5.99 -2.25
C LEU A 43 -6.24 -5.94 -2.56
N ALA A 44 -6.59 -5.54 -3.78
CA ALA A 44 -7.95 -5.49 -4.28
C ALA A 44 -8.16 -6.57 -5.34
N CYS A 45 -8.75 -7.69 -4.94
CA CYS A 45 -9.00 -8.85 -5.83
C CYS A 45 -10.31 -8.76 -6.62
N THR A 46 -10.92 -7.57 -6.71
CA THR A 46 -12.17 -7.37 -7.45
C THR A 46 -12.14 -6.01 -8.15
N THR A 47 -12.75 -5.93 -9.33
CA THR A 47 -12.84 -4.67 -10.09
C THR A 47 -13.51 -3.54 -9.30
N THR A 48 -14.49 -3.87 -8.45
CA THR A 48 -15.14 -2.90 -7.56
C THR A 48 -14.17 -2.40 -6.49
N ALA A 49 -13.43 -3.29 -5.83
CA ALA A 49 -12.44 -2.91 -4.82
C ALA A 49 -11.29 -2.11 -5.44
N SER A 50 -10.81 -2.50 -6.62
CA SER A 50 -9.75 -1.79 -7.35
C SER A 50 -10.16 -0.35 -7.68
N ARG A 51 -11.43 -0.16 -8.06
CA ARG A 51 -11.98 1.17 -8.36
C ARG A 51 -12.18 2.01 -7.11
N ALA A 52 -12.63 1.41 -6.03
CA ALA A 52 -12.79 2.08 -4.74
C ALA A 52 -11.42 2.47 -4.15
N LEU A 53 -10.42 1.60 -4.26
CA LEU A 53 -9.03 1.87 -3.89
C LEU A 53 -8.46 3.04 -4.70
N ALA A 54 -8.62 3.02 -6.02
CA ALA A 54 -8.18 4.11 -6.88
C ALA A 54 -8.84 5.45 -6.48
N GLN A 55 -10.16 5.45 -6.23
CA GLN A 55 -10.89 6.63 -5.76
C GLN A 55 -10.45 7.12 -4.37
N ALA A 56 -10.14 6.20 -3.45
CA ALA A 56 -9.65 6.53 -2.12
C ALA A 56 -8.32 7.28 -2.18
N PHE A 57 -7.46 6.95 -3.14
CA PHE A 57 -6.19 7.63 -3.39
C PHE A 57 -6.28 8.78 -4.42
N GLY A 58 -7.47 9.05 -4.96
CA GLY A 58 -7.68 10.12 -5.93
C GLY A 58 -7.04 9.87 -7.29
N VAL A 59 -6.78 8.61 -7.64
CA VAL A 59 -6.24 8.19 -8.94
C VAL A 59 -7.31 7.49 -9.77
N ASP A 60 -7.17 7.52 -11.10
CA ASP A 60 -8.06 6.80 -12.00
C ASP A 60 -7.45 5.44 -12.37
N LEU A 61 -8.30 4.40 -12.45
CA LEU A 61 -7.89 3.02 -12.75
C LEU A 61 -7.21 2.89 -14.12
N LEU A 62 -7.52 3.81 -15.04
CA LEU A 62 -7.01 3.86 -16.41
C LEU A 62 -5.88 4.88 -16.59
N GLU A 63 -5.40 5.51 -15.51
CA GLU A 63 -4.34 6.50 -15.59
C GLU A 63 -2.95 5.81 -15.63
N PHE A 64 -2.56 5.35 -16.83
CA PHE A 64 -1.29 4.65 -17.13
C PHE A 64 0.00 5.48 -16.90
N GLY A 65 -0.09 6.62 -16.21
CA GLY A 65 1.05 7.52 -15.95
C GLY A 65 1.22 7.94 -14.50
N ARG A 66 0.23 7.70 -13.63
CA ARG A 66 0.30 8.03 -12.19
C ARG A 66 0.15 6.80 -11.33
N HIS A 67 1.18 5.96 -11.39
CA HIS A 67 1.32 4.88 -10.42
C HIS A 67 1.67 5.43 -9.04
N HIS A 68 2.37 6.56 -8.93
CA HIS A 68 2.74 7.12 -7.64
C HIS A 68 1.52 7.74 -6.94
N LEU A 69 1.14 7.15 -5.82
CA LEU A 69 0.05 7.62 -4.98
C LEU A 69 0.57 8.67 -4.00
N ASP A 70 -0.23 9.70 -3.77
CA ASP A 70 0.03 10.62 -2.68
C ASP A 70 -0.58 10.07 -1.38
N PRO A 71 0.24 9.61 -0.41
CA PRO A 71 -0.29 9.03 0.82
C PRO A 71 -0.94 10.08 1.73
N GLN A 72 -0.69 11.38 1.51
CA GLN A 72 -1.29 12.47 2.28
C GLN A 72 -2.73 12.75 1.83
N SER A 73 -3.01 12.56 0.55
CA SER A 73 -4.33 12.73 -0.07
C SER A 73 -5.26 11.52 0.10
N ALA A 74 -4.75 10.41 0.64
CA ALA A 74 -5.52 9.18 0.86
C ALA A 74 -6.73 9.42 1.79
N LYS A 75 -7.92 9.07 1.29
CA LYS A 75 -9.18 9.14 2.05
C LYS A 75 -9.32 7.93 2.97
N LEU A 76 -8.84 8.07 4.20
CA LEU A 76 -8.86 7.00 5.21
C LEU A 76 -10.27 6.43 5.45
N GLY A 77 -11.32 7.25 5.38
CA GLY A 77 -12.71 6.77 5.56
C GLY A 77 -13.16 5.77 4.50
N GLU A 78 -12.72 5.96 3.25
CA GLU A 78 -12.99 5.00 2.16
C GLU A 78 -12.16 3.73 2.34
N LEU A 79 -10.89 3.87 2.76
CA LEU A 79 -10.02 2.74 3.07
C LEU A 79 -10.57 1.90 4.23
N SER A 80 -11.13 2.51 5.28
CA SER A 80 -11.76 1.83 6.42
C SER A 80 -13.02 1.04 6.05
N SER A 81 -13.65 1.36 4.92
CA SER A 81 -14.79 0.57 4.42
C SER A 81 -14.34 -0.63 3.58
N LEU A 82 -13.09 -0.63 3.10
CA LEU A 82 -12.53 -1.65 2.20
C LEU A 82 -11.57 -2.61 2.91
N PHE A 83 -10.87 -2.13 3.93
CA PHE A 83 -9.77 -2.82 4.61
C PHE A 83 -9.93 -2.78 6.12
N ASN A 84 -9.24 -3.71 6.79
CA ASN A 84 -9.30 -3.81 8.24
C ASN A 84 -8.43 -2.74 8.93
N GLU A 85 -8.71 -2.46 10.21
CA GLU A 85 -7.97 -1.49 11.01
C GLU A 85 -6.45 -1.80 11.09
N ALA A 86 -6.08 -3.08 11.04
CA ALA A 86 -4.69 -3.52 11.03
C ALA A 86 -3.94 -3.10 9.74
N GLU A 87 -4.58 -3.21 8.59
CA GLU A 87 -4.00 -2.80 7.29
C GLU A 87 -3.86 -1.28 7.22
N ILE A 88 -4.86 -0.55 7.73
CA ILE A 88 -4.83 0.92 7.80
C ILE A 88 -3.75 1.39 8.75
N SER A 89 -3.61 0.75 9.91
CA SER A 89 -2.53 1.06 10.85
C SER A 89 -1.16 0.81 10.23
N SER A 90 -1.01 -0.27 9.45
CA SER A 90 0.22 -0.57 8.71
C SER A 90 0.52 0.49 7.64
N PHE A 91 -0.48 0.90 6.85
CA PHE A 91 -0.36 1.99 5.89
C PHE A 91 0.07 3.31 6.56
N LEU A 92 -0.54 3.67 7.69
CA LEU A 92 -0.19 4.88 8.44
C LEU A 92 1.25 4.84 8.97
N ASN A 93 1.71 3.69 9.46
CA ASN A 93 3.09 3.50 9.90
C ASN A 93 4.07 3.64 8.73
N LEU A 94 3.78 3.03 7.58
CA LEU A 94 4.60 3.15 6.37
C LEU A 94 4.63 4.59 5.85
N ARG A 95 3.49 5.30 5.89
CA ARG A 95 3.39 6.72 5.53
C ARG A 95 4.24 7.58 6.47
N ALA A 96 4.18 7.35 7.77
CA ALA A 96 5.00 8.06 8.75
C ALA A 96 6.50 7.79 8.56
N ALA A 97 6.86 6.58 8.11
CA ALA A 97 8.23 6.21 7.76
C ALA A 97 8.71 6.80 6.41
N GLY A 98 7.86 7.53 5.68
CA GLY A 98 8.23 8.17 4.42
C GLY A 98 8.24 7.23 3.21
N PHE A 99 7.48 6.13 3.27
CA PHE A 99 7.32 5.24 2.11
C PHE A 99 6.61 5.94 0.96
N SER A 100 7.05 5.63 -0.25
CA SER A 100 6.38 6.00 -1.49
C SER A 100 5.42 4.89 -1.88
N PHE A 101 4.18 5.24 -2.24
CA PHE A 101 3.14 4.25 -2.54
C PHE A 101 2.87 4.20 -4.03
N TYR A 102 2.65 3.00 -4.57
CA TYR A 102 2.40 2.81 -5.98
C TYR A 102 1.17 1.94 -6.23
N PHE A 103 0.27 2.40 -7.07
CA PHE A 103 -0.89 1.66 -7.56
C PHE A 103 -0.52 0.84 -8.79
N ILE A 104 -0.68 -0.47 -8.69
CA ILE A 104 -0.41 -1.43 -9.77
C ILE A 104 -1.74 -2.08 -10.14
N PRO A 105 -2.33 -1.72 -11.29
CA PRO A 105 -3.44 -2.49 -11.85
C PRO A 105 -2.89 -3.80 -12.43
N ASN A 106 -3.41 -4.93 -11.98
CA ASN A 106 -3.21 -6.23 -12.59
C ASN A 106 -4.35 -6.49 -13.59
N ALA A 107 -3.96 -6.84 -14.82
CA ALA A 107 -4.85 -7.04 -15.96
C ALA A 107 -5.41 -8.47 -16.03
#